data_AF-A0A0N4YSN4-F1
#
_entry.id   AF-A0A0N4YSN4-F1
#
_cell.length_a   1.000
_cell.length_b   1.000
_cell.length_c   1.000
_cell.angle_alpha   90.00
_cell.angle_beta   90.00
_cell.angle_gamma   90.00
#
_symmetry.space_group_name_H-M   'P 1'
#
loop_
_entity.id
_entity.type
_entity.pdbx_description
1 polymer ?
#
loop_
_entity_poly.entity_id
_entity_poly.type
_entity_poly.pdbx_seq_one_letter_code
_entity_poly.pdbx_strand_id
1 'polypeptide(L)'
;MLEIEACERRDLKIFDLPLVVGFSLIFGWVLICSMVLSVWDQKWTMLESFYFFFISLSTVGLGDLVPSSPRLLITMFGFILIGLSLVSMVINLLQTKVDSNYRTFFPTFLNLLLMTLSCINR
;
A
#
# COMPACT_ATOMS: atom_id res chain seq x y z
N MET A 1 -11.40 -7.68 -24.34
CA MET A 1 -11.61 -7.65 -22.87
C MET A 1 -10.72 -8.71 -22.21
N LEU A 2 -10.85 -9.99 -22.55
CA LEU A 2 -9.99 -11.08 -22.02
C LEU A 2 -8.48 -10.88 -22.24
N GLU A 3 -8.05 -10.27 -23.37
CA GLU A 3 -6.62 -10.00 -23.60
C GLU A 3 -6.05 -8.88 -22.73
N ILE A 4 -6.88 -7.92 -22.31
CA ILE A 4 -6.49 -6.81 -21.44
C ILE A 4 -6.32 -7.32 -20.00
N GLU A 5 -7.25 -8.16 -19.54
CA GLU A 5 -7.14 -8.83 -18.23
C GLU A 5 -5.94 -9.78 -18.16
N ALA A 6 -5.63 -10.48 -19.27
CA ALA A 6 -4.45 -11.34 -19.34
C ALA A 6 -3.13 -10.54 -19.34
N CYS A 7 -3.11 -9.33 -19.89
CA CYS A 7 -1.96 -8.43 -19.83
C CYS A 7 -1.76 -7.87 -18.41
N GLU A 8 -2.82 -7.35 -17.79
CA GLU A 8 -2.78 -6.82 -16.41
C GLU A 8 -2.33 -7.88 -15.40
N ARG A 9 -2.82 -9.12 -15.56
CA ARG A 9 -2.43 -10.24 -14.69
C ARG A 9 -0.99 -10.73 -14.93
N ARG A 10 -0.36 -10.38 -16.06
CA ARG A 10 1.08 -10.63 -16.32
C ARG A 10 1.96 -9.53 -15.72
N ASP A 11 1.54 -8.26 -15.76
CA ASP A 11 2.26 -7.17 -15.10
C ASP A 11 2.30 -7.35 -13.58
N LEU A 12 1.23 -7.90 -12.97
CA LEU A 12 1.28 -8.28 -11.55
C LEU A 12 2.29 -9.40 -11.24
N LYS A 13 2.56 -10.31 -12.18
CA LYS A 13 3.55 -11.39 -12.01
C LYS A 13 4.98 -10.94 -12.28
N ILE A 14 5.19 -9.95 -13.14
CA ILE A 14 6.51 -9.41 -13.43
C ILE A 14 7.08 -8.67 -12.21
N PHE A 15 6.19 -8.11 -11.38
CA PHE A 15 6.49 -7.61 -10.04
C PHE A 15 6.31 -8.71 -8.99
N ASP A 16 7.14 -9.77 -9.05
CA ASP A 16 7.40 -10.65 -7.90
C ASP A 16 8.23 -9.89 -6.82
N LEU A 17 7.80 -8.67 -6.51
CA LEU A 17 8.43 -7.81 -5.55
C LEU A 17 8.06 -8.35 -4.16
N PRO A 18 9.05 -8.68 -3.31
CA PRO A 18 8.73 -9.07 -1.94
C PRO A 18 7.99 -7.90 -1.28
N LEU A 19 6.94 -8.21 -0.50
CA LEU A 19 6.13 -7.21 0.21
C LEU A 19 6.98 -6.19 0.97
N VAL A 20 8.12 -6.65 1.51
CA VAL A 20 9.13 -5.83 2.19
C VAL A 20 9.61 -4.66 1.32
N VAL A 21 9.86 -4.90 0.03
CA VAL A 21 10.31 -3.84 -0.88
C VAL A 21 9.18 -2.84 -1.12
N GLY A 22 7.93 -3.29 -1.27
CA GLY A 22 6.77 -2.40 -1.39
C GLY A 22 6.64 -1.45 -0.18
N PHE A 23 6.72 -1.97 1.04
CA PHE A 23 6.72 -1.14 2.25
C PHE A 23 7.94 -0.21 2.33
N SER A 24 9.12 -0.69 1.92
CA SER A 24 10.33 0.15 1.88
C SER A 24 10.23 1.31 0.89
N LEU A 25 9.55 1.11 -0.25
CA LEU A 25 9.30 2.15 -1.25
C LEU A 25 8.35 3.22 -0.72
N ILE A 26 7.27 2.84 -0.04
CA ILE A 26 6.37 3.80 0.62
C ILE A 26 7.14 4.59 1.69
N PHE A 27 7.91 3.91 2.54
CA PHE A 27 8.67 4.57 3.59
C PHE A 27 9.71 5.54 3.02
N GLY A 28 10.46 5.10 1.99
CA GLY A 28 11.40 5.96 1.28
C GLY A 28 10.73 7.16 0.62
N TRP A 29 9.56 6.96 -0.01
CA TRP A 29 8.77 8.06 -0.60
C TRP A 29 8.39 9.11 0.45
N VAL A 30 7.86 8.68 1.60
CA VAL A 30 7.47 9.59 2.69
C VAL A 30 8.68 10.35 3.24
N LEU A 31 9.83 9.70 3.39
CA LEU A 31 11.06 10.36 3.82
C LEU A 31 11.55 11.43 2.83
N ILE A 32 11.53 11.12 1.53
CA ILE A 32 11.91 12.07 0.48
C ILE A 32 10.96 13.26 0.48
N CYS A 33 9.65 13.02 0.51
CA CYS A 33 8.65 14.09 0.55
C CYS A 33 8.79 14.96 1.82
N SER A 34 9.04 14.34 2.98
CA SER A 34 9.29 15.07 4.22
C SER A 34 10.53 15.96 4.15
N MET A 35 11.63 15.45 3.59
CA MET A 35 12.86 16.23 3.41
C MET A 35 12.65 17.42 2.46
N VAL A 36 11.98 17.20 1.33
CA VAL A 36 11.65 18.28 0.38
C VAL A 36 10.80 19.35 1.06
N LEU A 37 9.80 18.93 1.85
CA LEU A 37 8.91 19.87 2.52
C LEU A 37 9.59 20.69 3.61
N SER A 38 10.40 20.05 4.44
CA SER A 38 11.15 20.72 5.51
C SER A 38 12.20 21.70 4.98
N VAL A 39 12.75 21.45 3.79
CA VAL A 39 13.66 22.41 3.12
C VAL A 39 12.89 23.59 2.50
N TRP A 40 11.69 23.36 1.97
CA TRP A 40 10.90 24.40 1.32
C TRP A 40 10.17 25.31 2.32
N ASP A 41 9.68 24.76 3.42
CA ASP A 41 9.02 25.51 4.47
C ASP A 41 9.87 25.46 5.76
N GLN A 42 10.59 26.55 6.03
CA GLN A 42 11.43 26.68 7.24
C GLN A 42 10.63 26.60 8.54
N LYS A 43 9.30 26.71 8.49
CA LYS A 43 8.44 26.60 9.66
C LYS A 43 8.23 25.15 10.11
N TRP A 44 8.44 24.18 9.22
CA TRP A 44 8.10 22.78 9.48
C TRP A 44 9.35 21.96 9.72
N THR A 45 9.35 21.23 10.83
CA THR A 45 10.37 20.22 11.10
C THR A 45 10.18 19.00 10.20
N MET A 46 11.25 18.22 10.01
CA MET A 46 11.19 16.95 9.27
C MET A 46 10.19 15.96 9.91
N LEU A 47 10.03 15.98 11.23
CA LEU A 47 9.07 15.14 11.93
C LEU A 47 7.61 15.56 11.67
N GLU A 48 7.32 16.86 11.70
CA GLU A 48 5.99 17.39 11.37
C GLU A 48 5.62 17.11 9.91
N SER A 49 6.57 17.27 8.99
CA SER A 49 6.38 16.95 7.57
C SER A 49 6.13 15.46 7.36
N PHE A 50 6.88 14.58 8.05
CA PHE A 50 6.66 13.14 8.01
C PHE A 50 5.27 12.76 8.54
N TYR A 51 4.87 13.34 9.68
CA TYR A 51 3.55 13.13 10.28
C TYR A 51 2.42 13.54 9.33
N PHE A 52 2.54 14.71 8.68
CA PHE A 52 1.56 15.17 7.70
C PHE A 52 1.38 14.19 6.54
N PHE A 53 2.48 13.71 5.93
CA PHE A 53 2.40 12.75 4.83
C PHE A 53 1.88 11.39 5.28
N PHE A 54 2.29 10.90 6.46
CA PHE A 54 1.81 9.63 7.00
C PHE A 54 0.30 9.66 7.24
N ILE A 55 -0.22 10.68 7.92
CA ILE A 55 -1.66 10.86 8.21
C ILE A 55 -2.48 11.08 6.93
N SER A 56 -1.90 11.73 5.93
CA SER A 56 -2.53 11.92 4.62
C SER A 56 -2.63 10.62 3.83
N LEU A 57 -1.56 9.82 3.78
CA LEU A 57 -1.54 8.53 3.08
C LEU A 57 -2.35 7.45 3.79
N SER A 58 -2.43 7.50 5.11
CA SER A 58 -3.34 6.66 5.89
C SER A 58 -4.80 7.11 5.77
N THR A 59 -5.08 8.16 5.01
CA THR A 59 -6.41 8.75 4.80
C THR A 59 -7.09 9.25 6.09
N VAL A 60 -6.33 9.45 7.16
CA VAL A 60 -6.84 9.97 8.44
C VAL A 60 -7.10 11.48 8.33
N GLY A 61 -6.16 12.22 7.71
CA GLY A 61 -6.38 13.59 7.25
C GLY A 61 -6.87 14.59 8.31
N LEU A 62 -6.23 14.64 9.49
CA LEU A 62 -6.66 15.51 10.60
C LEU A 62 -6.73 17.01 10.25
N GLY A 63 -5.83 17.49 9.38
CA GLY A 63 -5.81 18.90 8.93
C GLY A 63 -5.32 19.90 9.98
N ASP A 64 -4.61 19.43 11.00
CA ASP A 64 -3.95 20.23 12.03
C ASP A 64 -2.73 20.99 11.49
N LEU A 65 -1.99 20.37 10.57
CA LEU A 65 -0.86 20.97 9.87
C LEU A 65 -1.24 21.29 8.43
N VAL A 66 -1.33 22.59 8.10
CA VAL A 66 -1.65 23.07 6.75
C VAL A 66 -0.62 24.12 6.32
N PRO A 67 0.02 23.96 5.15
CA PRO A 67 1.00 24.93 4.68
C PRO A 67 0.33 26.26 4.36
N SER A 68 0.93 27.38 4.78
CA SER A 68 0.35 28.72 4.58
C SER A 68 0.40 29.21 3.13
N SER A 69 1.25 28.60 2.29
CA SER A 69 1.48 29.04 0.92
C SER A 69 0.68 28.21 -0.10
N PRO A 70 -0.11 28.85 -0.99
CA PRO A 70 -0.93 28.13 -1.97
C PRO A 70 -0.10 27.30 -2.96
N ARG A 71 1.13 27.72 -3.28
CA ARG A 71 2.07 26.96 -4.12
C ARG A 71 2.49 25.63 -3.47
N LEU A 72 2.72 25.65 -2.15
CA LEU A 72 3.09 24.45 -1.40
C LEU A 72 1.92 23.47 -1.38
N LEU A 73 0.70 23.97 -1.20
CA LEU A 73 -0.51 23.16 -1.15
C LEU A 73 -0.74 22.38 -2.45
N ILE A 74 -0.56 23.01 -3.61
CA ILE A 74 -0.64 22.32 -4.91
C ILE A 74 0.45 21.23 -5.02
N THR A 75 1.66 21.54 -4.58
CA THR A 75 2.78 20.58 -4.58
C THR A 75 2.50 19.39 -3.67
N MET A 76 1.91 19.63 -2.48
CA MET A 76 1.53 18.59 -1.52
C MET A 76 0.49 17.65 -2.11
N PHE A 77 -0.51 18.21 -2.78
CA PHE A 77 -1.53 17.43 -3.45
C PHE A 77 -0.91 16.49 -4.50
N GLY A 78 0.05 16.98 -5.28
CA GLY A 78 0.80 16.16 -6.24
C GLY A 78 1.55 15.00 -5.58
N PHE A 79 2.25 15.25 -4.47
CA PHE A 79 2.97 14.18 -3.75
C PHE A 79 2.04 13.15 -3.11
N ILE A 80 0.88 13.57 -2.61
CA ILE A 80 -0.12 12.67 -2.03
C ILE A 80 -0.70 11.76 -3.12
N LEU A 81 -1.00 12.27 -4.32
CA LEU A 81 -1.50 11.44 -5.43
C LEU A 81 -0.51 10.34 -5.82
N ILE A 82 0.78 10.67 -5.92
CA ILE A 82 1.82 9.69 -6.20
C ILE A 82 1.93 8.69 -5.04
N GLY A 83 1.92 9.16 -3.79
CA GLY A 83 1.97 8.27 -2.64
C GLY A 83 0.77 7.31 -2.55
N LEU A 84 -0.43 7.75 -2.90
CA LEU A 84 -1.62 6.89 -2.96
C LEU A 84 -1.50 5.82 -4.07
N SER A 85 -0.83 6.13 -5.18
CA SER A 85 -0.55 5.12 -6.21
C SER A 85 0.38 4.01 -5.71
N LEU A 86 1.39 4.37 -4.90
CA LEU A 86 2.29 3.40 -4.25
C LEU A 86 1.56 2.56 -3.21
N VAL A 87 0.69 3.19 -2.41
CA VAL A 87 -0.17 2.48 -1.46
C VAL A 87 -1.08 1.48 -2.18
N SER A 88 -1.69 1.88 -3.31
CA SER A 88 -2.50 1.00 -4.15
C SER A 88 -1.71 -0.21 -4.66
N MET A 89 -0.49 0.00 -5.15
CA MET A 89 0.40 -1.10 -5.55
C MET A 89 0.63 -2.09 -4.39
N VAL A 90 0.94 -1.60 -3.19
CA VAL A 90 1.17 -2.47 -2.03
C VAL A 90 -0.10 -3.23 -1.62
N ILE A 91 -1.27 -2.59 -1.68
CA ILE A 91 -2.56 -3.27 -1.44
C ILE A 91 -2.78 -4.40 -2.45
N ASN A 92 -2.52 -4.18 -3.73
CA ASN A 92 -2.65 -5.22 -4.76
C ASN A 92 -1.70 -6.42 -4.50
N LEU A 93 -0.46 -6.15 -4.07
CA LEU A 93 0.48 -7.20 -3.69
C LEU A 93 0.01 -7.98 -2.45
N LEU A 94 -0.53 -7.28 -1.45
CA LEU A 94 -1.11 -7.89 -0.25
C LEU A 94 -2.29 -8.79 -0.62
N GLN A 95 -3.21 -8.31 -1.46
CA GLN A 95 -4.37 -9.09 -1.93
C GLN A 95 -3.92 -10.38 -2.62
N THR A 96 -2.94 -10.31 -3.52
CA THR A 96 -2.43 -11.49 -4.23
C THR A 96 -1.84 -12.54 -3.27
N LYS A 97 -1.09 -12.09 -2.26
CA LYS A 97 -0.49 -12.96 -1.23
C LYS A 97 -1.56 -13.58 -0.33
N VAL A 98 -2.53 -12.78 0.08
CA VAL A 98 -3.66 -13.20 0.91
C VAL A 98 -4.52 -14.23 0.16
N ASP A 99 -4.86 -13.97 -1.10
CA ASP A 99 -5.65 -14.89 -1.94
C ASP A 99 -4.96 -16.23 -2.16
N SER A 100 -3.64 -16.24 -2.34
CA SER A 100 -2.86 -17.47 -2.45
C SER A 100 -2.89 -18.29 -1.15
N ASN A 101 -2.80 -17.61 0.00
CA ASN A 101 -2.89 -18.25 1.30
C ASN A 101 -4.30 -18.84 1.54
N TYR A 102 -5.36 -18.07 1.24
CA TYR A 102 -6.74 -18.55 1.36
C TYR A 102 -7.04 -19.73 0.43
N ARG A 103 -6.59 -19.68 -0.83
CA ARG A 103 -6.79 -20.78 -1.80
C ARG A 103 -6.10 -22.08 -1.41
N THR A 104 -5.01 -22.02 -0.65
CA THR A 104 -4.30 -23.23 -0.19
C THR A 104 -4.88 -23.75 1.12
N PHE A 105 -5.20 -22.83 2.03
CA PHE A 105 -5.70 -23.17 3.36
C PHE A 105 -7.13 -23.73 3.34
N PHE A 106 -8.05 -23.10 2.60
CA PHE A 106 -9.46 -23.49 2.55
C PHE A 106 -9.71 -24.94 2.08
N PRO A 107 -9.15 -25.42 0.95
CA PRO A 107 -9.35 -26.80 0.52
C PRO A 107 -8.60 -27.81 1.41
N THR A 108 -7.44 -27.45 1.98
CA THR A 108 -6.73 -28.31 2.92
C THR A 108 -7.55 -28.55 4.18
N PHE A 109 -8.16 -27.50 4.73
CA PHE A 109 -9.06 -27.59 5.87
C PHE A 109 -10.31 -28.41 5.55
N LEU A 110 -10.93 -28.18 4.38
CA LEU A 110 -12.12 -28.92 3.94
C LEU A 110 -11.81 -30.42 3.74
N ASN A 111 -10.67 -30.76 3.12
CA ASN A 111 -10.24 -32.13 2.91
C ASN A 111 -9.94 -32.85 4.23
N LEU A 112 -9.32 -32.16 5.20
CA LEU A 112 -9.10 -32.71 6.54
C LEU A 112 -10.43 -33.00 7.23
N LEU A 113 -11.40 -32.08 7.13
CA LEU A 113 -12.72 -32.23 7.73
C LEU A 113 -13.51 -33.38 7.08
N LEU A 114 -13.48 -33.51 5.76
CA LEU A 114 -14.07 -34.65 5.03
C LEU A 114 -13.41 -35.99 5.36
N MET A 115 -12.09 -36.02 5.55
CA MET A 115 -11.38 -37.22 6.02
C MET A 115 -11.80 -37.61 7.44
N THR A 116 -11.96 -36.64 8.35
CA THR A 116 -12.44 -36.93 9.71
C THR A 116 -13.89 -37.42 9.72
N LEU A 117 -14.79 -36.83 8.92
CA LEU A 117 -16.16 -37.29 8.79
C LEU A 117 -16.25 -38.69 8.14
N SER A 118 -15.39 -38.99 7.17
CA SER A 118 -15.32 -40.34 6.57
C SER A 118 -14.75 -41.40 7.53
N CYS A 119 -13.85 -41.01 8.44
CA CYS A 119 -13.39 -41.89 9.54
C CYS A 119 -14.45 -42.09 10.63
N ILE A 120 -15.35 -41.11 10.84
CA ILE A 120 -16.43 -41.21 11.83
C ILE A 120 -17.62 -42.03 11.31
N ASN A 121 -17.84 -42.04 9.99
CA ASN A 121 -18.94 -42.74 9.34
C ASN A 121 -18.58 -44.15 8.82
N ARG A 122 -17.42 -44.68 9.23
CA ARG A 122 -16.97 -46.06 8.98
C ARG A 122 -16.77 -46.76 10.32
#